data_AF-A0AAR2L5Y0-F1
#
_entry.id   AF-A0AAR2L5Y0-F1
#
_cell.length_a   1.000
_cell.length_b   1.000
_cell.length_c   1.000
_cell.angle_alpha   90.00
_cell.angle_beta   90.00
_cell.angle_gamma   90.00
#
_symmetry.space_group_name_H-M   'P 1'
#
loop_
_entity.id
_entity.type
_entity.pdbx_description
1 polymer ?
#
loop_
_entity_poly.entity_id
_entity_poly.type
_entity_poly.pdbx_seq_one_letter_code
_entity_poly.pdbx_strand_id
1 'polypeptide(L)'
;LEPGDPAFVLDLPLGVVSRVERISGASSRGDVSYVLVCKDVRTLRFVHKQPDDSLQKSVFEVLTKFAFPVSNSLPLFALEYNQVFPENGWKVYDALAEYKRQGLPNESWRISKVNDHYELCDSYPAALVVPVTITDDELRRVAAFRAKGRIPVLSWLHPESQAAVVRCSQPMSGVGGKRCKDDEKLLQAIMDANAQSHKLFIFDARPSVNAAANKMKGGGCESEDAYQNAELVFLDIHNIHVMRESLRKLKEVVYPNIEESHWLSNLESTHWLEHIKLILAGALRIADKVESGKTSVVVHCSDGWDRTAQLTSLSLIMLDSHYRTISGFQKLIEKEWISFGHRFQQRVGHGDQNHTDADRSPIFLQFIDCVWQMTQQFPAAFEFNESFLVTVLDHLYSCLFGTFLYNSEQQRVKEELAKRSVSLWSFVNSQVDEFINPLYVHYPAHVLLPSVSIRHLQLWVSYYIRWNPRVRPQQPVHQRYKELLAKRAELQKKVEELQREVHNRASASSERAGSPTRSITPVQTFV
;
A
#
# COMPACT_ATOMS: atom_id res chain seq x y z
N LEU A 1 -29.76 -31.56 -3.78
CA LEU A 1 -29.44 -30.65 -4.88
C LEU A 1 -30.51 -30.87 -5.92
N GLU A 2 -31.39 -29.89 -6.09
CA GLU A 2 -32.42 -29.97 -7.14
C GLU A 2 -31.76 -29.81 -8.53
N PRO A 3 -32.35 -30.33 -9.60
CA PRO A 3 -31.82 -30.15 -10.95
C PRO A 3 -31.87 -28.64 -11.32
N GLY A 4 -30.71 -27.98 -11.31
CA GLY A 4 -30.59 -26.55 -11.64
C GLY A 4 -29.73 -25.72 -10.68
N ASP A 5 -29.40 -26.25 -9.48
CA ASP A 5 -28.47 -25.56 -8.58
C ASP A 5 -27.06 -25.53 -9.18
N PRO A 6 -26.36 -24.37 -9.20
CA PRO A 6 -24.98 -24.32 -9.66
C PRO A 6 -24.09 -25.21 -8.80
N ALA A 7 -23.14 -25.91 -9.42
CA ALA A 7 -22.20 -26.76 -8.71
C ALA A 7 -21.44 -25.96 -7.64
N PHE A 8 -21.33 -26.50 -6.43
CA PHE A 8 -20.50 -25.90 -5.40
C PHE A 8 -19.03 -26.02 -5.80
N VAL A 9 -18.36 -24.87 -5.95
CA VAL A 9 -16.93 -24.78 -6.29
C VAL A 9 -16.17 -24.11 -5.15
N LEU A 10 -15.06 -24.72 -4.75
CA LEU A 10 -14.10 -24.15 -3.82
C LEU A 10 -12.73 -24.12 -4.49
N ASP A 11 -12.28 -22.93 -4.87
CA ASP A 11 -10.95 -22.67 -5.40
C ASP A 11 -10.09 -21.96 -4.34
N LEU A 12 -8.84 -22.38 -4.20
CA LEU A 12 -7.89 -21.92 -3.20
C LEU A 12 -6.47 -21.94 -3.76
N PRO A 13 -5.84 -20.78 -4.00
CA PRO A 13 -4.42 -20.71 -4.27
C PRO A 13 -3.62 -21.26 -3.07
N LEU A 14 -2.72 -22.21 -3.32
CA LEU A 14 -2.02 -22.92 -2.24
C LEU A 14 -1.14 -21.99 -1.38
N GLY A 15 -0.61 -20.89 -1.92
CA GLY A 15 0.18 -19.91 -1.16
C GLY A 15 -0.58 -19.19 -0.03
N VAL A 16 -1.92 -19.27 -0.05
CA VAL A 16 -2.82 -18.78 1.00
C VAL A 16 -2.82 -19.70 2.23
N VAL A 17 -2.45 -20.98 2.08
CA VAL A 17 -2.39 -21.92 3.19
C VAL A 17 -1.24 -21.53 4.12
N SER A 18 -1.54 -21.35 5.40
CA SER A 18 -0.56 -21.07 6.45
C SER A 18 -0.13 -22.35 7.15
N ARG A 19 -1.06 -23.28 7.37
CA ARG A 19 -0.83 -24.57 8.03
C ARG A 19 -1.80 -25.62 7.51
N VAL A 20 -1.31 -26.85 7.39
CA VAL A 20 -2.10 -28.06 7.14
C VAL A 20 -2.09 -28.91 8.40
N GLU A 21 -3.25 -29.30 8.91
CA GLU A 21 -3.38 -30.21 10.03
C GLU A 21 -4.11 -31.48 9.61
N ARG A 22 -3.66 -32.61 10.14
CA ARG A 22 -4.37 -33.89 10.03
C ARG A 22 -4.92 -34.25 11.40
N ILE A 23 -6.23 -34.47 11.46
CA ILE A 23 -6.92 -34.91 12.67
C ILE A 23 -7.45 -36.33 12.41
N SER A 24 -6.82 -37.30 13.06
CA SER A 24 -7.21 -38.72 13.10
C SER A 24 -7.39 -39.12 14.56
N GLY A 25 -8.63 -39.34 15.01
CA GLY A 25 -8.92 -39.67 16.41
C GLY A 25 -9.20 -41.15 16.60
N ALA A 26 -8.78 -41.75 17.72
CA ALA A 26 -9.12 -43.13 18.07
C ALA A 26 -10.65 -43.38 18.19
N SER A 27 -11.45 -42.32 18.32
CA SER A 27 -12.91 -42.33 18.40
C SER A 27 -13.63 -42.03 17.07
N SER A 28 -12.93 -41.71 15.97
CA SER A 28 -13.55 -41.16 14.75
C SER A 28 -14.13 -42.20 13.77
N ARG A 29 -14.43 -43.43 14.20
CA ARG A 29 -14.98 -44.52 13.34
C ARG A 29 -14.18 -44.76 12.03
N GLY A 30 -12.90 -44.39 11.98
CA GLY A 30 -12.04 -44.47 10.80
C GLY A 30 -12.04 -43.24 9.88
N ASP A 31 -12.75 -42.16 10.22
CA ASP A 31 -12.75 -40.92 9.45
C ASP A 31 -11.48 -40.10 9.68
N VAL A 32 -11.00 -39.44 8.61
CA VAL A 32 -9.84 -38.55 8.61
C VAL A 32 -10.28 -37.14 8.23
N SER A 33 -9.88 -36.16 9.05
CA SER A 33 -10.11 -34.74 8.74
C SER A 33 -8.81 -34.02 8.39
N TYR A 34 -8.84 -33.22 7.33
CA TYR A 34 -7.80 -32.25 6.99
C TYR A 34 -8.29 -30.84 7.27
N VAL A 35 -7.48 -30.05 7.99
CA VAL A 35 -7.78 -28.65 8.29
C VAL A 35 -6.72 -27.77 7.65
N LEU A 36 -7.16 -26.86 6.77
CA LEU A 36 -6.31 -25.87 6.13
C LEU A 36 -6.55 -24.51 6.80
N VAL A 37 -5.59 -24.07 7.61
CA VAL A 37 -5.62 -22.74 8.20
C VAL A 37 -5.06 -21.75 7.18
N CYS A 38 -5.90 -20.82 6.74
CA CYS A 38 -5.56 -19.91 5.65
C CYS A 38 -5.23 -18.50 6.15
N LYS A 39 -4.41 -17.78 5.38
CA LYS A 39 -3.95 -16.40 5.61
C LYS A 39 -5.05 -15.36 5.31
N ASP A 40 -6.00 -15.72 4.46
CA ASP A 40 -7.14 -14.90 4.02
C ASP A 40 -8.37 -15.01 4.95
N VAL A 41 -8.13 -15.14 6.26
CA VAL A 41 -9.17 -15.06 7.32
C VAL A 41 -10.16 -16.24 7.34
N ARG A 42 -9.94 -17.32 6.58
CA ARG A 42 -10.73 -18.57 6.69
C ARG A 42 -9.93 -19.76 7.22
N THR A 43 -10.67 -20.81 7.56
CA THR A 43 -10.15 -22.14 7.88
C THR A 43 -11.05 -23.16 7.20
N LEU A 44 -10.49 -24.04 6.38
CA LEU A 44 -11.24 -25.04 5.62
C LEU A 44 -11.06 -26.41 6.26
N ARG A 45 -12.15 -27.18 6.38
CA ARG A 45 -12.12 -28.54 6.93
C ARG A 45 -12.72 -29.52 5.93
N PHE A 46 -11.94 -30.52 5.54
CA PHE A 46 -12.35 -31.63 4.68
C PHE A 46 -12.41 -32.90 5.50
N VAL A 47 -13.47 -33.70 5.33
CA VAL A 47 -13.64 -34.97 6.03
C VAL A 47 -13.76 -36.08 5.00
N HIS A 48 -12.83 -37.03 5.06
CA HIS A 48 -12.88 -38.26 4.28
C HIS A 48 -13.42 -39.38 5.18
N LYS A 49 -14.48 -40.03 4.73
CA LYS A 49 -15.08 -41.15 5.44
C LYS A 49 -14.35 -42.43 5.11
N GLN A 50 -13.73 -43.05 6.12
CA GLN A 50 -13.00 -44.32 6.00
C GLN A 50 -12.13 -44.45 4.72
N PRO A 51 -11.29 -43.44 4.39
CA PRO A 51 -10.41 -43.53 3.23
C PRO A 51 -9.39 -44.66 3.42
N ASP A 52 -8.92 -45.27 2.33
CA ASP A 52 -7.78 -46.18 2.41
C ASP A 52 -6.50 -45.43 2.86
N ASP A 53 -5.56 -46.15 3.47
CA ASP A 53 -4.31 -45.57 4.01
C ASP A 53 -3.45 -44.87 2.94
N SER A 54 -3.57 -45.28 1.68
CA SER A 54 -2.79 -44.73 0.57
C SER A 54 -3.28 -43.34 0.19
N LEU A 55 -4.59 -43.16 0.07
CA LEU A 55 -5.25 -41.89 -0.19
C LEU A 55 -5.05 -40.92 0.97
N GLN A 56 -5.08 -41.42 2.20
CA GLN A 56 -4.82 -40.61 3.39
C GLN A 56 -3.42 -39.97 3.36
N LYS A 57 -2.38 -40.81 3.19
CA LYS A 57 -0.99 -40.33 3.14
C LYS A 57 -0.79 -39.40 1.94
N SER A 58 -1.29 -39.80 0.77
CA SER A 58 -1.15 -39.03 -0.47
C SER A 58 -1.72 -37.61 -0.36
N VAL A 59 -2.93 -37.42 0.19
CA VAL A 59 -3.55 -36.07 0.24
C VAL A 59 -2.76 -35.13 1.14
N PHE A 60 -2.41 -35.56 2.36
CA PHE A 60 -1.66 -34.73 3.29
C PHE A 60 -0.25 -34.40 2.79
N GLU A 61 0.45 -35.39 2.24
CA GLU A 61 1.80 -35.23 1.69
C GLU A 61 1.81 -34.29 0.48
N VAL A 62 0.87 -34.47 -0.45
CA VAL A 62 0.74 -33.59 -1.64
C VAL A 62 0.40 -32.17 -1.23
N LEU A 63 -0.60 -31.96 -0.36
CA LEU A 63 -0.97 -30.62 0.10
C LEU A 63 0.18 -29.93 0.81
N THR A 64 0.87 -30.62 1.73
CA THR A 64 2.01 -30.05 2.46
C THR A 64 3.16 -29.71 1.51
N LYS A 65 3.47 -30.61 0.56
CA LYS A 65 4.54 -30.42 -0.42
C LYS A 65 4.33 -29.18 -1.29
N PHE A 66 3.13 -29.00 -1.85
CA PHE A 66 2.85 -27.93 -2.81
C PHE A 66 2.31 -26.64 -2.18
N ALA A 67 1.78 -26.67 -0.95
CA ALA A 67 1.48 -25.45 -0.19
C ALA A 67 2.75 -24.80 0.38
N PHE A 68 3.79 -25.60 0.64
CA PHE A 68 5.06 -25.13 1.20
C PHE A 68 6.25 -25.47 0.28
N PRO A 69 6.27 -25.00 -0.98
CA PRO A 69 7.32 -25.36 -1.93
C PRO A 69 8.72 -24.96 -1.47
N VAL A 70 8.90 -23.79 -0.82
CA VAL A 70 10.21 -23.34 -0.33
C VAL A 70 10.76 -24.30 0.72
N SER A 71 9.93 -24.73 1.67
CA SER A 71 10.34 -25.74 2.67
C SER A 71 10.62 -27.12 2.08
N ASN A 72 10.10 -27.39 0.87
CA ASN A 72 10.26 -28.65 0.16
C ASN A 72 11.24 -28.56 -1.02
N SER A 73 12.06 -27.49 -1.09
CA SER A 73 13.02 -27.25 -2.17
C SER A 73 12.41 -27.26 -3.59
N LEU A 74 11.18 -26.78 -3.70
CA LEU A 74 10.45 -26.58 -4.95
C LEU A 74 10.35 -25.09 -5.28
N PRO A 75 10.25 -24.72 -6.57
CA PRO A 75 9.98 -23.34 -6.96
C PRO A 75 8.58 -22.91 -6.50
N LEU A 76 8.43 -21.61 -6.24
CA LEU A 76 7.11 -20.99 -6.12
C LEU A 76 6.43 -20.98 -7.50
N PHE A 77 5.09 -21.11 -7.53
CA PHE A 77 4.33 -21.21 -8.77
C PHE A 77 4.56 -20.03 -9.73
N ALA A 78 4.81 -18.82 -9.22
CA ALA A 78 5.16 -17.65 -10.03
C ALA A 78 6.37 -17.86 -10.96
N LEU A 79 7.28 -18.79 -10.65
CA LEU A 79 8.45 -19.11 -11.46
C LEU A 79 8.17 -20.19 -12.52
N GLU A 80 7.02 -20.86 -12.42
CA GLU A 80 6.54 -21.86 -13.39
C GLU A 80 5.39 -21.31 -14.25
N TYR A 81 4.72 -20.26 -13.78
CA TYR A 81 3.61 -19.61 -14.45
C TYR A 81 4.07 -18.83 -15.68
N ASN A 82 3.53 -19.18 -16.84
CA ASN A 82 3.98 -18.71 -18.15
C ASN A 82 2.87 -18.01 -18.97
N GLN A 83 1.77 -17.61 -18.35
CA GLN A 83 0.73 -16.84 -19.04
C GLN A 83 1.29 -15.50 -19.53
N VAL A 84 0.98 -15.16 -20.77
CA VAL A 84 1.40 -13.91 -21.41
C VAL A 84 0.25 -12.91 -21.38
N PHE A 85 0.59 -11.66 -21.06
CA PHE A 85 -0.34 -10.54 -21.04
C PHE A 85 0.11 -9.48 -22.07
N PRO A 86 -0.83 -8.73 -22.68
CA PRO A 86 -0.50 -7.61 -23.57
C PRO A 86 0.41 -6.56 -22.92
N GLU A 87 0.19 -6.27 -21.63
CA GLU A 87 0.96 -5.29 -20.87
C GLU A 87 2.10 -5.96 -20.10
N ASN A 88 3.30 -5.35 -20.08
CA ASN A 88 4.39 -5.82 -19.23
C ASN A 88 4.43 -5.03 -17.91
N GLY A 89 3.85 -5.62 -16.87
CA GLY A 89 3.76 -5.01 -15.55
C GLY A 89 5.10 -4.70 -14.88
N TRP A 90 6.22 -5.32 -15.30
CA TRP A 90 7.56 -4.99 -14.79
C TRP A 90 8.07 -3.62 -15.26
N LYS A 91 7.38 -2.98 -16.21
CA LYS A 91 7.71 -1.64 -16.72
C LYS A 91 6.87 -0.52 -16.12
N VAL A 92 5.95 -0.83 -15.19
CA VAL A 92 5.06 0.17 -14.58
C VAL A 92 5.82 1.22 -13.76
N TYR A 93 6.96 0.83 -13.17
CA TYR A 93 7.78 1.70 -12.35
C TYR A 93 9.19 1.85 -12.93
N ASP A 94 9.61 3.10 -13.07
CA ASP A 94 10.98 3.53 -13.36
C ASP A 94 11.31 4.61 -12.34
N ALA A 95 12.35 4.37 -11.52
CA ALA A 95 12.73 5.27 -10.44
C ALA A 95 13.11 6.67 -10.94
N LEU A 96 13.86 6.75 -12.05
CA LEU A 96 14.30 8.03 -12.61
C LEU A 96 13.13 8.79 -13.22
N ALA A 97 12.20 8.09 -13.89
CA ALA A 97 10.99 8.71 -14.42
C ALA A 97 10.09 9.25 -13.29
N GLU A 98 9.97 8.52 -12.17
CA GLU A 98 9.20 8.98 -11.02
C GLU A 98 9.86 10.19 -10.34
N TYR A 99 11.18 10.18 -10.15
CA TYR A 99 11.88 11.36 -9.63
C TYR A 99 11.73 12.57 -10.58
N LYS A 100 11.83 12.35 -11.89
CA LYS A 100 11.61 13.41 -12.88
C LYS A 100 10.20 14.00 -12.80
N ARG A 101 9.17 13.17 -12.57
CA ARG A 101 7.78 13.63 -12.37
C ARG A 101 7.68 14.59 -11.17
N GLN A 102 8.46 14.35 -10.12
CA GLN A 102 8.52 15.21 -8.93
C GLN A 102 9.45 16.42 -9.09
N GLY A 103 10.00 16.66 -10.29
CA GLY A 103 10.90 17.80 -10.56
C GLY A 103 12.34 17.58 -10.10
N LEU A 104 12.81 16.33 -10.07
CA LEU A 104 14.16 15.97 -9.61
C LEU A 104 15.04 15.42 -10.75
N PRO A 105 16.38 15.59 -10.68
CA PRO A 105 17.10 16.41 -9.69
C PRO A 105 16.82 17.91 -9.88
N ASN A 106 17.11 18.70 -8.85
CA ASN A 106 17.00 20.16 -8.89
C ASN A 106 18.17 20.82 -8.13
N GLU A 107 18.07 22.12 -7.87
CA GLU A 107 19.13 22.88 -7.20
C GLU A 107 19.39 22.44 -5.75
N SER A 108 18.41 21.82 -5.08
CA SER A 108 18.51 21.38 -3.68
C SER A 108 18.75 19.87 -3.53
N TRP A 109 18.32 19.07 -4.50
CA TRP A 109 18.31 17.61 -4.43
C TRP A 109 18.98 16.95 -5.65
N ARG A 110 19.88 16.00 -5.41
CA ARG A 110 20.55 15.19 -6.44
C ARG A 110 20.17 13.72 -6.35
N ILE A 111 20.24 13.03 -7.49
CA ILE A 111 20.18 11.57 -7.54
C ILE A 111 21.61 11.03 -7.36
N SER A 112 21.88 10.40 -6.21
CA SER A 112 23.13 9.69 -5.96
C SER A 112 23.09 8.28 -6.54
N LYS A 113 24.23 7.84 -7.08
CA LYS A 113 24.47 6.46 -7.53
C LYS A 113 25.30 5.65 -6.53
N VAL A 114 25.54 6.17 -5.32
CA VAL A 114 26.33 5.50 -4.28
C VAL A 114 25.82 4.09 -3.93
N ASN A 115 24.56 3.77 -4.26
CA ASN A 115 23.93 2.49 -4.00
C ASN A 115 23.55 1.72 -5.27
N ASP A 116 24.08 2.07 -6.45
CA ASP A 116 23.71 1.42 -7.72
C ASP A 116 24.05 -0.09 -7.76
N HIS A 117 25.05 -0.50 -6.99
CA HIS A 117 25.43 -1.89 -6.73
C HIS A 117 25.01 -2.40 -5.35
N TYR A 118 24.12 -1.67 -4.65
CA TYR A 118 23.56 -2.03 -3.34
C TYR A 118 24.60 -2.14 -2.21
N GLU A 119 25.77 -1.51 -2.37
CA GLU A 119 26.89 -1.60 -1.42
C GLU A 119 26.69 -0.68 -0.19
N LEU A 120 26.01 0.45 -0.35
CA LEU A 120 25.69 1.35 0.76
C LEU A 120 24.60 0.73 1.66
N CYS A 121 23.55 0.19 1.05
CA CYS A 121 22.41 -0.43 1.72
C CYS A 121 21.71 -1.43 0.80
N ASP A 122 21.87 -2.72 1.12
CA ASP A 122 21.34 -3.87 0.37
C ASP A 122 19.80 -4.00 0.34
N SER A 123 19.14 -3.25 1.23
CA SER A 123 17.69 -3.21 1.39
C SER A 123 17.05 -1.92 0.85
N TYR A 124 17.84 -1.04 0.25
CA TYR A 124 17.38 0.18 -0.42
C TYR A 124 17.41 0.01 -1.95
N PRO A 125 16.72 0.90 -2.70
CA PRO A 125 16.81 0.92 -4.14
C PRO A 125 18.20 1.38 -4.63
N ALA A 126 18.50 1.08 -5.89
CA ALA A 126 19.76 1.45 -6.53
C ALA A 126 19.96 2.98 -6.62
N ALA A 127 18.89 3.72 -6.94
CA ALA A 127 18.92 5.18 -7.06
C ALA A 127 18.38 5.84 -5.78
N LEU A 128 19.17 6.73 -5.18
CA LEU A 128 18.82 7.43 -3.94
C LEU A 128 18.84 8.94 -4.14
N VAL A 129 17.81 9.64 -3.67
CA VAL A 129 17.75 11.11 -3.74
C VAL A 129 18.11 11.72 -2.39
N VAL A 130 19.09 12.62 -2.41
CA VAL A 130 19.72 13.25 -1.23
C VAL A 130 20.02 14.74 -1.52
N PRO A 131 20.27 15.58 -0.50
CA PRO A 131 20.62 16.98 -0.73
C PRO A 131 21.91 17.14 -1.55
N VAL A 132 21.97 18.16 -2.41
CA VAL A 132 23.13 18.43 -3.28
C VAL A 132 24.43 18.68 -2.51
N THR A 133 24.33 19.24 -1.31
CA THR A 133 25.45 19.64 -0.45
C THR A 133 26.10 18.47 0.29
N ILE A 134 25.50 17.29 0.25
CA ILE A 134 25.99 16.08 0.92
C ILE A 134 26.70 15.20 -0.10
N THR A 135 27.95 14.84 0.17
CA THR A 135 28.80 13.98 -0.65
C THR A 135 28.55 12.49 -0.40
N ASP A 136 28.90 11.63 -1.36
CA ASP A 136 28.71 10.18 -1.20
C ASP A 136 29.57 9.58 -0.06
N ASP A 137 30.74 10.16 0.25
CA ASP A 137 31.55 9.74 1.40
C ASP A 137 30.90 10.10 2.74
N GLU A 138 30.21 11.24 2.82
CA GLU A 138 29.37 11.57 3.98
C GLU A 138 28.24 10.56 4.12
N LEU A 139 27.56 10.20 3.02
CA LEU A 139 26.50 9.17 3.04
C LEU A 139 27.01 7.83 3.57
N ARG A 140 28.22 7.41 3.20
CA ARG A 140 28.85 6.18 3.74
C ARG A 140 29.05 6.25 5.26
N ARG A 141 29.42 7.40 5.80
CA ARG A 141 29.55 7.59 7.26
C ARG A 141 28.19 7.61 7.95
N VAL A 142 27.18 8.22 7.33
CA VAL A 142 25.80 8.19 7.84
C VAL A 142 25.23 6.76 7.84
N ALA A 143 25.52 5.97 6.79
CA ALA A 143 25.07 4.58 6.72
C ALA A 143 25.60 3.72 7.88
N ALA A 144 26.83 3.99 8.36
CA ALA A 144 27.36 3.33 9.55
C ALA A 144 26.63 3.73 10.85
N PHE A 145 25.91 4.85 10.86
CA PHE A 145 25.15 5.34 12.02
C PHE A 145 23.65 5.04 11.94
N ARG A 146 23.10 4.73 10.76
CA ARG A 146 21.69 4.36 10.59
C ARG A 146 21.55 2.85 10.55
N ALA A 147 20.58 2.29 11.29
CA ALA A 147 20.38 0.85 11.35
C ALA A 147 20.27 0.23 9.93
N LYS A 148 21.08 -0.80 9.65
CA LYS A 148 21.13 -1.46 8.33
C LYS A 148 21.54 -0.56 7.16
N GLY A 149 22.20 0.58 7.41
CA GLY A 149 22.63 1.48 6.35
C GLY A 149 21.51 2.30 5.72
N ARG A 150 20.30 2.27 6.28
CA ARG A 150 19.10 2.90 5.71
C ARG A 150 19.05 4.39 6.04
N ILE A 151 19.89 5.13 5.34
CA ILE A 151 20.08 6.58 5.50
C ILE A 151 18.81 7.39 5.15
N PRO A 152 18.67 8.63 5.67
CA PRO A 152 17.66 9.58 5.22
C PRO A 152 17.73 9.84 3.71
N VAL A 153 16.67 9.45 3.00
CA VAL A 153 16.52 9.68 1.54
C VAL A 153 15.11 10.13 1.21
N LEU A 154 14.98 10.91 0.14
CA LEU A 154 13.72 11.50 -0.28
C LEU A 154 12.72 10.45 -0.77
N SER A 155 11.50 10.48 -0.22
CA SER A 155 10.32 9.78 -0.75
C SER A 155 9.48 10.69 -1.64
N TRP A 156 9.23 11.94 -1.23
CA TRP A 156 8.39 12.85 -1.99
C TRP A 156 8.78 14.31 -1.76
N LEU A 157 8.61 15.15 -2.78
CA LEU A 157 8.85 16.58 -2.72
C LEU A 157 7.59 17.36 -3.10
N HIS A 158 7.21 18.32 -2.26
CA HIS A 158 6.06 19.18 -2.53
C HIS A 158 6.33 20.08 -3.74
N PRO A 159 5.46 20.10 -4.76
CA PRO A 159 5.72 20.79 -6.03
C PRO A 159 5.95 22.30 -5.86
N GLU A 160 5.22 22.94 -4.94
CA GLU A 160 5.34 24.39 -4.70
C GLU A 160 6.31 24.73 -3.55
N SER A 161 6.03 24.25 -2.34
CA SER A 161 6.78 24.65 -1.14
C SER A 161 8.17 24.05 -1.00
N GLN A 162 8.50 23.03 -1.79
CA GLN A 162 9.73 22.22 -1.65
C GLN A 162 9.86 21.51 -0.28
N ALA A 163 8.78 21.41 0.50
CA ALA A 163 8.74 20.58 1.69
C ALA A 163 8.89 19.10 1.31
N ALA A 164 9.81 18.41 1.99
CA ALA A 164 10.19 17.04 1.66
C ALA A 164 9.62 16.02 2.65
N VAL A 165 9.16 14.87 2.16
CA VAL A 165 8.98 13.65 2.95
C VAL A 165 10.21 12.79 2.74
N VAL A 166 10.97 12.58 3.82
CA VAL A 166 12.21 11.80 3.85
C VAL A 166 12.01 10.55 4.70
N ARG A 167 12.64 9.43 4.35
CA ARG A 167 12.55 8.18 5.10
C ARG A 167 13.90 7.59 5.48
N CYS A 168 13.96 6.91 6.62
CA CYS A 168 15.15 6.19 7.10
C CYS A 168 14.82 5.12 8.14
N SER A 169 15.86 4.45 8.65
CA SER A 169 15.84 3.69 9.89
C SER A 169 16.22 4.56 11.10
N GLN A 170 16.09 4.00 12.30
CA GLN A 170 16.57 4.64 13.53
C GLN A 170 18.09 4.96 13.50
N PRO A 171 18.53 5.99 14.24
CA PRO A 171 19.94 6.22 14.52
C PRO A 171 20.48 5.18 15.52
N MET A 172 21.78 4.90 15.44
CA MET A 172 22.52 3.95 16.30
C MET A 172 23.18 4.68 17.48
N SER A 173 22.39 5.48 18.20
CA SER A 173 22.87 6.32 19.31
C SER A 173 23.24 5.50 20.54
N GLY A 174 22.54 4.39 20.80
CA GLY A 174 22.74 3.53 21.96
C GLY A 174 22.55 4.23 23.31
N VAL A 175 22.87 3.52 24.39
CA VAL A 175 22.78 4.05 25.77
C VAL A 175 23.77 5.19 26.00
N GLY A 176 24.96 5.12 25.38
CA GLY A 176 26.01 6.13 25.51
C GLY A 176 25.74 7.45 24.76
N GLY A 177 24.61 7.58 24.05
CA GLY A 177 24.27 8.81 23.33
C GLY A 177 25.25 9.14 22.22
N LYS A 178 25.74 8.13 21.49
CA LYS A 178 26.64 8.31 20.35
C LYS A 178 25.99 9.23 19.33
N ARG A 179 26.78 10.18 18.84
CA ARG A 179 26.40 11.16 17.82
C ARG A 179 27.14 10.89 16.51
N CYS A 180 26.60 11.41 15.41
CA CYS A 180 27.22 11.35 14.11
C CYS A 180 27.11 12.73 13.44
N LYS A 181 28.25 13.42 13.31
CA LYS A 181 28.29 14.76 12.72
C LYS A 181 27.78 14.78 11.28
N ASP A 182 28.07 13.73 10.50
CA ASP A 182 27.59 13.62 9.13
C ASP A 182 26.07 13.40 9.06
N ASP A 183 25.46 12.69 10.04
CA ASP A 183 24.00 12.49 10.11
C ASP A 183 23.29 13.77 10.53
N GLU A 184 23.84 14.47 11.53
CA GLU A 184 23.37 15.80 11.94
C GLU A 184 23.46 16.79 10.77
N LYS A 185 24.57 16.80 10.03
CA LYS A 185 24.74 17.62 8.82
C LYS A 185 23.74 17.24 7.73
N LEU A 186 23.47 15.95 7.50
CA LEU A 186 22.49 15.50 6.51
C LEU A 186 21.08 15.97 6.87
N LEU A 187 20.66 15.84 8.12
CA LEU A 187 19.34 16.33 8.55
C LEU A 187 19.24 17.85 8.47
N GLN A 188 20.31 18.57 8.80
CA GLN A 188 20.39 20.01 8.61
C GLN A 188 20.26 20.38 7.12
N ALA A 189 20.96 19.69 6.22
CA ALA A 189 20.86 19.93 4.78
C ALA A 189 19.47 19.63 4.20
N ILE A 190 18.74 18.65 4.76
CA ILE A 190 17.34 18.38 4.40
C ILE A 190 16.43 19.54 4.81
N MET A 191 16.68 20.16 5.97
CA MET A 191 15.96 21.35 6.40
C MET A 191 16.30 22.55 5.51
N ASP A 192 17.59 22.79 5.25
CA ASP A 192 18.07 23.91 4.44
C ASP A 192 17.61 23.83 2.97
N ALA A 193 17.31 22.62 2.48
CA ALA A 193 16.72 22.39 1.15
C ALA A 193 15.29 22.95 1.01
N ASN A 194 14.63 23.31 2.13
CA ASN A 194 13.32 23.92 2.16
C ASN A 194 13.41 25.34 2.72
N ALA A 195 13.32 26.34 1.85
CA ALA A 195 13.41 27.76 2.22
C ALA A 195 12.23 28.28 3.07
N GLN A 196 11.14 27.51 3.22
CA GLN A 196 9.91 27.95 3.90
C GLN A 196 9.89 27.65 5.41
N SER A 197 10.84 26.85 5.93
CA SER A 197 10.83 26.44 7.33
C SER A 197 12.23 26.37 7.93
N HIS A 198 12.37 26.83 9.17
CA HIS A 198 13.60 26.73 9.98
C HIS A 198 13.53 25.60 11.00
N LYS A 199 12.59 24.66 10.83
CA LYS A 199 12.46 23.46 11.66
C LYS A 199 12.30 22.22 10.79
N LEU A 200 12.78 21.10 11.30
CA LEU A 200 12.56 19.77 10.74
C LEU A 200 11.68 18.96 11.71
N PHE A 201 10.66 18.25 11.23
CA PHE A 201 9.91 17.33 12.08
C PHE A 201 10.38 15.90 11.85
N ILE A 202 10.68 15.18 12.93
CA ILE A 202 11.04 13.77 12.88
C ILE A 202 9.87 12.97 13.47
N PHE A 203 9.22 12.17 12.63
CA PHE A 203 8.16 11.27 13.05
C PHE A 203 8.72 9.87 13.25
N ASP A 204 8.90 9.49 14.51
CA ASP A 204 9.19 8.12 14.90
C ASP A 204 7.88 7.36 15.04
N ALA A 205 7.68 6.35 14.21
CA ALA A 205 6.46 5.57 14.21
C ALA A 205 6.20 4.85 15.53
N ARG A 206 7.23 4.62 16.35
CA ARG A 206 7.15 3.76 17.54
C ARG A 206 6.45 4.48 18.70
N PRO A 207 5.90 3.73 19.66
CA PRO A 207 5.73 4.23 21.01
C PRO A 207 7.07 4.60 21.64
N SER A 208 7.08 5.65 22.46
CA SER A 208 8.29 6.14 23.14
C SER A 208 9.00 5.04 23.95
N VAL A 209 8.23 4.16 24.62
CA VAL A 209 8.75 3.01 25.36
C VAL A 209 9.48 2.01 24.48
N ASN A 210 9.00 1.79 23.25
CA ASN A 210 9.67 0.92 22.30
C ASN A 210 10.95 1.56 21.75
N ALA A 211 10.96 2.89 21.54
CA ALA A 211 12.16 3.61 21.16
C ALA A 211 13.23 3.54 22.26
N ALA A 212 12.85 3.71 23.52
CA ALA A 212 13.73 3.53 24.67
C ALA A 212 14.31 2.10 24.76
N ALA A 213 13.48 1.07 24.54
CA ALA A 213 13.95 -0.32 24.50
C ALA A 213 14.92 -0.58 23.34
N ASN A 214 14.75 0.08 22.19
CA ASN A 214 15.72 0.01 21.09
C ASN A 214 17.04 0.72 21.44
N LYS A 215 16.98 1.84 22.17
CA LYS A 215 18.17 2.56 22.66
C LYS A 215 19.05 1.65 23.52
N MET A 216 18.44 0.82 24.36
CA MET A 216 19.16 -0.20 25.15
C MET A 216 19.84 -1.28 24.29
N LYS A 217 19.35 -1.52 23.07
CA LYS A 217 19.90 -2.49 22.11
C LYS A 217 20.85 -1.86 21.07
N GLY A 218 21.28 -0.62 21.29
CA GLY A 218 22.20 0.10 20.41
C GLY A 218 21.54 0.99 19.36
N GLY A 219 20.22 0.91 19.17
CA GLY A 219 19.45 1.86 18.36
C GLY A 219 19.22 3.18 19.09
N GLY A 220 18.11 3.87 18.82
CA GLY A 220 17.77 5.10 19.53
C GLY A 220 16.82 6.01 18.75
N CYS A 221 16.84 7.29 19.13
CA CYS A 221 16.15 8.38 18.46
C CYS A 221 17.03 9.63 18.52
N GLU A 222 16.71 10.60 17.67
CA GLU A 222 17.34 11.91 17.58
C GLU A 222 17.04 12.71 18.84
N SER A 223 18.08 13.09 19.60
CA SER A 223 17.93 13.90 20.80
C SER A 223 17.97 15.39 20.48
N GLU A 224 17.21 16.21 21.21
CA GLU A 224 17.16 17.67 21.03
C GLU A 224 18.55 18.34 21.10
N ASP A 225 19.44 17.87 21.98
CA ASP A 225 20.82 18.38 22.09
C ASP A 225 21.68 18.16 20.84
N ALA A 226 21.40 17.07 20.10
CA ALA A 226 22.16 16.69 18.91
C ALA A 226 21.53 17.28 17.63
N TYR A 227 20.22 17.42 17.61
CA TYR A 227 19.44 17.87 16.46
C TYR A 227 18.61 19.10 16.85
N GLN A 228 19.29 20.22 17.07
CA GLN A 228 18.72 21.43 17.69
C GLN A 228 17.53 22.04 16.94
N ASN A 229 17.50 21.88 15.61
CA ASN A 229 16.43 22.40 14.76
C ASN A 229 15.36 21.33 14.42
N ALA A 230 15.43 20.15 15.06
CA ALA A 230 14.52 19.05 14.82
C ALA A 230 13.55 18.82 15.99
N GLU A 231 12.28 18.59 15.68
CA GLU A 231 11.25 18.23 16.67
C GLU A 231 10.85 16.76 16.48
N LEU A 232 11.14 15.93 17.50
CA LEU A 232 10.84 14.50 17.47
C LEU A 232 9.42 14.23 18.01
N VAL A 233 8.66 13.44 17.26
CA VAL A 233 7.28 13.07 17.56
C VAL A 233 7.12 11.55 17.48
N PHE A 234 6.65 10.94 18.57
CA PHE A 234 6.25 9.53 18.59
C PHE A 234 4.80 9.37 18.11
N LEU A 235 4.55 8.33 17.30
CA LEU A 235 3.23 8.04 16.71
C LEU A 235 2.52 6.83 17.32
N ASP A 236 3.15 6.16 18.29
CA ASP A 236 2.56 5.06 19.07
C ASP A 236 2.10 3.83 18.24
N ILE A 237 2.69 3.62 17.06
CA ILE A 237 2.40 2.46 16.22
C ILE A 237 3.26 1.26 16.65
N HIS A 238 2.59 0.25 17.18
CA HIS A 238 3.20 -0.94 17.76
C HIS A 238 3.97 -1.80 16.73
N ASN A 239 4.77 -2.75 17.22
CA ASN A 239 5.61 -3.59 16.35
C ASN A 239 4.82 -4.71 15.65
N ILE A 240 5.50 -5.45 14.79
CA ILE A 240 4.95 -6.56 14.00
C ILE A 240 4.25 -7.65 14.84
N HIS A 241 4.70 -7.89 16.07
CA HIS A 241 4.13 -8.94 16.92
C HIS A 241 2.75 -8.56 17.44
N VAL A 242 2.56 -7.28 17.79
CA VAL A 242 1.25 -6.75 18.21
C VAL A 242 0.27 -6.78 17.05
N MET A 243 0.72 -6.40 15.84
CA MET A 243 -0.15 -6.42 14.66
C MET A 243 -0.56 -7.84 14.25
N ARG A 244 0.35 -8.82 14.34
CA ARG A 244 0.02 -10.23 14.14
C ARG A 244 -1.03 -10.72 15.13
N GLU A 245 -0.86 -10.40 16.42
CA GLU A 245 -1.78 -10.80 17.47
C GLU A 245 -3.16 -10.17 17.30
N SER A 246 -3.22 -8.89 16.91
CA SER A 246 -4.46 -8.20 16.60
C SER A 246 -5.24 -8.86 15.47
N LEU A 247 -4.58 -9.25 14.36
CA LEU A 247 -5.23 -9.97 13.27
C LEU A 247 -5.68 -11.38 13.67
N ARG A 248 -4.90 -12.07 14.52
CA ARG A 248 -5.28 -13.39 15.05
C ARG A 248 -6.61 -13.30 15.81
N LYS A 249 -6.73 -12.33 16.71
CA LYS A 249 -7.99 -12.06 17.45
C LYS A 249 -9.13 -11.69 16.51
N LEU A 250 -8.88 -10.83 15.51
CA LEU A 250 -9.90 -10.46 14.54
C LEU A 250 -10.44 -11.67 13.78
N LYS A 251 -9.56 -12.58 13.33
CA LYS A 251 -9.96 -13.82 12.66
C LYS A 251 -10.90 -14.67 13.54
N GLU A 252 -10.64 -14.76 14.84
CA GLU A 252 -11.48 -15.52 15.78
C GLU A 252 -12.86 -14.89 15.98
N VAL A 253 -12.95 -13.56 15.93
CA VAL A 253 -14.22 -12.83 16.06
C VAL A 253 -15.08 -12.94 14.79
N VAL A 254 -14.46 -12.99 13.62
CA VAL A 254 -15.17 -12.88 12.33
C VAL A 254 -15.45 -14.20 11.61
N TYR A 255 -14.75 -15.29 11.98
CA TYR A 255 -14.86 -16.57 11.28
C TYR A 255 -14.85 -17.77 12.25
N PRO A 256 -15.72 -18.79 12.06
CA PRO A 256 -16.67 -18.96 10.97
C PRO A 256 -18.02 -18.25 11.17
N ASN A 257 -18.40 -18.00 12.43
CA ASN A 257 -19.67 -17.40 12.80
C ASN A 257 -19.40 -16.17 13.68
N ILE A 258 -20.16 -15.11 13.47
CA ILE A 258 -20.10 -13.89 14.27
C ILE A 258 -21.08 -14.00 15.42
N GLU A 259 -20.62 -13.66 16.63
CA GLU A 259 -21.50 -13.50 17.79
C GLU A 259 -22.00 -12.05 17.80
N GLU A 260 -23.28 -11.88 17.46
CA GLU A 260 -23.90 -10.57 17.22
C GLU A 260 -24.12 -9.77 18.52
N SER A 261 -24.38 -10.43 19.65
CA SER A 261 -24.74 -9.75 20.91
C SER A 261 -23.58 -8.93 21.48
N HIS A 262 -22.35 -9.37 21.25
CA HIS A 262 -21.12 -8.74 21.71
C HIS A 262 -20.22 -8.28 20.56
N TRP A 263 -20.78 -8.09 19.35
CA TRP A 263 -20.02 -7.73 18.14
C TRP A 263 -19.04 -6.57 18.38
N LEU A 264 -19.54 -5.44 18.89
CA LEU A 264 -18.74 -4.22 19.07
C LEU A 264 -17.62 -4.42 20.11
N SER A 265 -17.93 -5.03 21.25
CA SER A 265 -16.94 -5.28 22.30
C SER A 265 -15.90 -6.32 21.88
N ASN A 266 -16.32 -7.34 21.13
CA ASN A 266 -15.42 -8.35 20.59
C ASN A 266 -14.46 -7.72 19.58
N LEU A 267 -14.98 -6.89 18.65
CA LEU A 267 -14.18 -6.15 17.70
C LEU A 267 -13.21 -5.20 18.40
N GLU A 268 -13.66 -4.45 19.41
CA GLU A 268 -12.82 -3.56 20.21
C GLU A 268 -11.65 -4.32 20.87
N SER A 269 -11.91 -5.51 21.43
CA SER A 269 -10.88 -6.35 22.09
C SER A 269 -9.76 -6.85 21.16
N THR A 270 -9.98 -6.80 19.84
CA THR A 270 -8.95 -7.11 18.83
C THR A 270 -7.92 -5.98 18.68
N HIS A 271 -8.32 -4.74 19.04
CA HIS A 271 -7.60 -3.49 18.75
C HIS A 271 -7.30 -3.23 17.26
N TRP A 272 -7.88 -4.00 16.32
CA TRP A 272 -7.56 -3.87 14.90
C TRP A 272 -7.82 -2.45 14.39
N LEU A 273 -9.03 -1.94 14.60
CA LEU A 273 -9.39 -0.58 14.17
C LEU A 273 -8.63 0.52 14.92
N GLU A 274 -8.19 0.28 16.16
CA GLU A 274 -7.31 1.22 16.88
C GLU A 274 -5.93 1.29 16.23
N HIS A 275 -5.39 0.16 15.76
CA HIS A 275 -4.14 0.16 15.00
C HIS A 275 -4.28 0.83 13.62
N ILE A 276 -5.38 0.58 12.90
CA ILE A 276 -5.69 1.29 11.64
C ILE A 276 -5.79 2.80 11.88
N LYS A 277 -6.44 3.22 12.97
CA LYS A 277 -6.52 4.62 13.42
C LYS A 277 -5.13 5.22 13.65
N LEU A 278 -4.26 4.57 14.42
CA LEU A 278 -2.93 5.11 14.73
C LEU A 278 -2.07 5.27 13.47
N ILE A 279 -2.16 4.33 12.53
CA ILE A 279 -1.45 4.41 11.25
C ILE A 279 -1.96 5.59 10.41
N LEU A 280 -3.29 5.72 10.23
CA LEU A 280 -3.88 6.83 9.48
C LEU A 280 -3.63 8.18 10.16
N ALA A 281 -3.71 8.25 11.49
CA ALA A 281 -3.43 9.46 12.26
C ALA A 281 -1.96 9.89 12.11
N GLY A 282 -1.02 8.94 12.14
CA GLY A 282 0.38 9.22 11.88
C GLY A 282 0.61 9.78 10.47
N ALA A 283 0.02 9.15 9.46
CA ALA A 283 0.10 9.60 8.07
C ALA A 283 -0.53 10.98 7.85
N LEU A 284 -1.66 11.24 8.51
CA LEU A 284 -2.34 12.54 8.48
C LEU A 284 -1.48 13.65 9.09
N ARG A 285 -0.81 13.39 10.23
CA ARG A 285 0.10 14.37 10.86
C ARG A 285 1.29 14.71 9.97
N ILE A 286 1.84 13.70 9.27
CA ILE A 286 2.92 13.90 8.29
C ILE A 286 2.41 14.75 7.12
N ALA A 287 1.26 14.39 6.53
CA ALA A 287 0.67 15.13 5.41
C ALA A 287 0.34 16.58 5.79
N ASP A 288 -0.28 16.82 6.94
CA ASP A 288 -0.61 18.17 7.44
C ASP A 288 0.66 19.01 7.70
N LYS A 289 1.73 18.41 8.22
CA LYS A 289 2.99 19.13 8.45
C LYS A 289 3.65 19.58 7.15
N VAL A 290 3.55 18.77 6.10
CA VAL A 290 4.09 19.07 4.77
C VAL A 290 3.20 20.06 4.03
N GLU A 291 1.88 19.84 4.03
CA GLU A 291 0.90 20.66 3.31
C GLU A 291 0.64 21.98 4.05
N SER A 292 0.07 21.96 5.25
CA SER A 292 -0.30 23.16 5.99
C SER A 292 0.92 23.84 6.60
N GLY A 293 1.83 23.03 7.16
CA GLY A 293 3.02 23.52 7.85
C GLY A 293 4.18 23.89 6.92
N LYS A 294 4.09 23.57 5.62
CA LYS A 294 5.15 23.81 4.61
C LYS A 294 6.54 23.36 5.09
N THR A 295 6.59 22.31 5.92
CA THR A 295 7.78 21.89 6.66
C THR A 295 8.20 20.50 6.22
N SER A 296 9.51 20.32 6.01
CA SER A 296 10.08 19.01 5.68
C SER A 296 10.00 18.07 6.89
N VAL A 297 9.87 16.77 6.60
CA VAL A 297 9.65 15.73 7.61
C VAL A 297 10.55 14.53 7.34
N VAL A 298 11.08 13.94 8.42
CA VAL A 298 11.80 12.66 8.39
C VAL A 298 10.94 11.62 9.08
N VAL A 299 10.68 10.51 8.40
CA VAL A 299 9.83 9.42 8.90
C VAL A 299 10.70 8.19 9.10
N HIS A 300 10.74 7.66 10.32
CA HIS A 300 11.44 6.42 10.60
C HIS A 300 10.71 5.56 11.63
N CYS A 301 11.24 4.37 11.86
CA CYS A 301 10.86 3.50 12.97
C CYS A 301 12.13 2.80 13.46
N SER A 302 12.09 1.50 13.77
CA SER A 302 13.31 0.72 14.01
C SER A 302 14.11 0.52 12.71
N ASP A 303 13.65 -0.37 11.83
CA ASP A 303 14.40 -0.73 10.61
C ASP A 303 13.99 0.10 9.38
N GLY A 304 12.91 0.88 9.44
CA GLY A 304 12.54 1.77 8.31
C GLY A 304 11.88 1.09 7.10
N TRP A 305 11.39 -0.16 7.22
CA TRP A 305 10.76 -0.91 6.12
C TRP A 305 9.32 -1.41 6.39
N ASP A 306 8.80 -1.24 7.62
CA ASP A 306 7.42 -1.66 7.97
C ASP A 306 6.52 -0.42 8.15
N ARG A 307 6.46 0.11 9.38
CA ARG A 307 5.66 1.30 9.72
C ARG A 307 6.04 2.52 8.92
N THR A 308 7.33 2.69 8.62
CA THR A 308 7.81 3.78 7.75
C THR A 308 7.23 3.67 6.34
N ALA A 309 7.10 2.46 5.78
CA ALA A 309 6.47 2.26 4.47
C ALA A 309 4.96 2.57 4.53
N GLN A 310 4.26 2.14 5.59
CA GLN A 310 2.86 2.51 5.84
C GLN A 310 2.67 4.02 5.88
N LEU A 311 3.43 4.71 6.72
CA LEU A 311 3.31 6.15 6.93
C LEU A 311 3.62 6.96 5.68
N THR A 312 4.77 6.71 5.05
CA THR A 312 5.18 7.43 3.83
C THR A 312 4.18 7.23 2.71
N SER A 313 3.82 5.99 2.38
CA SER A 313 2.89 5.71 1.29
C SER A 313 1.51 6.31 1.52
N LEU A 314 0.96 6.26 2.75
CA LEU A 314 -0.34 6.88 3.07
C LEU A 314 -0.28 8.41 2.99
N SER A 315 0.78 9.04 3.51
CA SER A 315 0.95 10.49 3.37
C SER A 315 1.10 10.91 1.91
N LEU A 316 1.82 10.14 1.10
CA LEU A 316 1.96 10.38 -0.34
C LEU A 316 0.61 10.28 -1.05
N ILE A 317 -0.25 9.32 -0.71
CA ILE A 317 -1.62 9.23 -1.23
C ILE A 317 -2.45 10.46 -0.86
N MET A 318 -2.33 10.93 0.39
CA MET A 318 -3.02 12.13 0.87
C MET A 318 -2.57 13.37 0.08
N LEU A 319 -1.26 13.53 -0.15
CA LEU A 319 -0.65 14.72 -0.75
C LEU A 319 -0.75 14.76 -2.28
N ASP A 320 -0.52 13.62 -2.96
CA ASP A 320 -0.32 13.58 -4.41
C ASP A 320 -1.39 12.72 -5.10
N SER A 321 -2.28 13.40 -5.82
CA SER A 321 -3.36 12.78 -6.61
C SER A 321 -2.87 11.76 -7.64
N HIS A 322 -1.60 11.84 -8.07
CA HIS A 322 -1.01 10.83 -8.96
C HIS A 322 -1.14 9.43 -8.37
N TYR A 323 -0.82 9.26 -7.09
CA TYR A 323 -0.85 7.96 -6.40
C TYR A 323 -2.26 7.42 -6.13
N ARG A 324 -3.30 8.17 -6.50
CA ARG A 324 -4.71 7.73 -6.41
C ARG A 324 -5.23 7.17 -7.74
N THR A 325 -4.45 7.30 -8.82
CA THR A 325 -4.70 6.60 -10.08
C THR A 325 -4.30 5.13 -9.96
N ILE A 326 -4.85 4.24 -10.78
CA ILE A 326 -4.46 2.81 -10.84
C ILE A 326 -2.95 2.73 -11.11
N SER A 327 -2.47 3.43 -12.14
CA SER A 327 -1.06 3.42 -12.52
C SER A 327 -0.14 4.02 -11.44
N GLY A 328 -0.57 5.11 -10.81
CA GLY A 328 0.20 5.75 -9.75
C GLY A 328 0.24 4.92 -8.47
N PHE A 329 -0.85 4.26 -8.09
CA PHE A 329 -0.86 3.38 -6.92
C PHE A 329 0.04 2.15 -7.11
N GLN A 330 0.08 1.58 -8.32
CA GLN A 330 1.05 0.53 -8.67
C GLN A 330 2.49 1.04 -8.51
N LYS A 331 2.80 2.24 -9.02
CA LYS A 331 4.13 2.88 -8.81
C LYS A 331 4.42 3.13 -7.34
N LEU A 332 3.44 3.53 -6.54
CA LEU A 332 3.59 3.74 -5.10
C LEU A 332 4.01 2.45 -4.39
N ILE A 333 3.39 1.33 -4.74
CA ILE A 333 3.74 0.01 -4.19
C ILE A 333 5.14 -0.40 -4.65
N GLU A 334 5.44 -0.31 -5.95
CA GLU A 334 6.76 -0.64 -6.49
C GLU A 334 7.87 0.21 -5.86
N LYS A 335 7.59 1.48 -5.56
CA LYS A 335 8.51 2.41 -4.91
C LYS A 335 8.57 2.18 -3.40
N GLU A 336 7.56 2.63 -2.64
CA GLU A 336 7.65 2.77 -1.19
C GLU A 336 7.68 1.43 -0.43
N TRP A 337 7.23 0.35 -1.07
CA TRP A 337 7.19 -0.98 -0.48
C TRP A 337 8.23 -1.92 -1.06
N ILE A 338 8.25 -2.09 -2.38
CA ILE A 338 9.10 -3.09 -3.02
C ILE A 338 10.55 -2.60 -3.09
N SER A 339 10.81 -1.47 -3.75
CA SER A 339 12.18 -0.99 -3.97
C SER A 339 12.85 -0.58 -2.65
N PHE A 340 12.07 0.02 -1.74
CA PHE A 340 12.51 0.33 -0.38
C PHE A 340 12.56 -0.85 0.60
N GLY A 341 12.37 -2.09 0.13
CA GLY A 341 12.75 -3.30 0.87
C GLY A 341 11.83 -3.68 2.01
N HIS A 342 10.51 -3.46 1.87
CA HIS A 342 9.56 -4.19 2.71
C HIS A 342 9.76 -5.70 2.51
N ARG A 343 9.93 -6.43 3.62
CA ARG A 343 10.35 -7.83 3.59
C ARG A 343 9.16 -8.77 3.31
N PHE A 344 8.53 -8.64 2.15
CA PHE A 344 7.31 -9.38 1.78
C PHE A 344 7.44 -10.89 2.01
N GLN A 345 8.50 -11.51 1.48
CA GLN A 345 8.75 -12.94 1.67
C GLN A 345 8.77 -13.35 3.13
N GLN A 346 9.41 -12.56 4.00
CA GLN A 346 9.48 -12.85 5.43
C GLN A 346 8.16 -12.55 6.16
N ARG A 347 7.50 -11.43 5.83
CA ARG A 347 6.25 -10.98 6.47
C ARG A 347 5.07 -11.88 6.15
N VAL A 348 5.07 -12.49 4.95
CA VAL A 348 4.01 -13.39 4.49
C VAL A 348 4.37 -14.88 4.68
N GLY A 349 5.65 -15.23 4.59
CA GLY A 349 6.11 -16.63 4.57
C GLY A 349 5.63 -17.36 3.32
N HIS A 350 5.99 -16.90 2.12
CA HIS A 350 5.59 -17.56 0.87
C HIS A 350 6.23 -18.95 0.78
N GLY A 351 5.38 -19.98 0.69
CA GLY A 351 5.81 -21.37 0.56
C GLY A 351 6.64 -21.92 1.72
N ASP A 352 6.61 -21.27 2.89
CA ASP A 352 7.30 -21.74 4.09
C ASP A 352 6.31 -22.36 5.08
N GLN A 353 6.58 -23.59 5.51
CA GLN A 353 5.78 -24.36 6.47
C GLN A 353 5.85 -23.82 7.91
N ASN A 354 6.85 -22.97 8.24
CA ASN A 354 7.04 -22.45 9.59
C ASN A 354 5.99 -21.37 9.95
N HIS A 355 4.77 -21.82 10.25
CA HIS A 355 3.64 -20.95 10.55
C HIS A 355 3.76 -20.20 11.89
N THR A 356 4.71 -20.56 12.75
CA THR A 356 4.98 -19.90 14.03
C THR A 356 6.08 -18.84 13.95
N ASP A 357 6.65 -18.60 12.76
CA ASP A 357 7.67 -17.58 12.56
C ASP A 357 7.21 -16.21 13.08
N ALA A 358 7.98 -15.69 14.04
CA ALA A 358 7.71 -14.43 14.70
C ALA A 358 7.92 -13.20 13.80
N ASP A 359 8.48 -13.36 12.60
CA ASP A 359 8.62 -12.28 11.61
C ASP A 359 7.41 -12.13 10.68
N ARG A 360 6.45 -13.06 10.70
CA ARG A 360 5.20 -12.95 9.93
C ARG A 360 4.28 -11.91 10.54
N SER A 361 3.78 -10.97 9.74
CA SER A 361 2.92 -9.88 10.22
C SER A 361 2.15 -9.18 9.09
N PRO A 362 0.90 -8.75 9.32
CA PRO A 362 0.01 -8.20 8.28
C PRO A 362 0.27 -6.71 7.96
N ILE A 363 1.54 -6.31 7.81
CA ILE A 363 1.91 -4.89 7.66
C ILE A 363 1.38 -4.29 6.35
N PHE A 364 1.55 -5.00 5.24
CA PHE A 364 1.00 -4.57 3.95
C PHE A 364 -0.54 -4.65 3.91
N LEU A 365 -1.13 -5.65 4.59
CA LEU A 365 -2.59 -5.73 4.74
C LEU A 365 -3.15 -4.51 5.47
N GLN A 366 -2.54 -4.08 6.58
CA GLN A 366 -2.95 -2.88 7.29
C GLN A 366 -2.86 -1.62 6.41
N PHE A 367 -1.83 -1.53 5.55
CA PHE A 367 -1.73 -0.44 4.58
C PHE A 367 -2.92 -0.44 3.61
N ILE A 368 -3.22 -1.57 2.99
CA ILE A 368 -4.35 -1.67 2.05
C ILE A 368 -5.69 -1.41 2.76
N ASP A 369 -5.85 -1.83 4.02
CA ASP A 369 -7.01 -1.48 4.85
C ASP A 369 -7.10 0.04 5.05
N CYS A 370 -6.02 0.72 5.45
CA CYS A 370 -5.97 2.18 5.54
C CYS A 370 -6.33 2.88 4.21
N VAL A 371 -5.87 2.36 3.06
CA VAL A 371 -6.26 2.86 1.74
C VAL A 371 -7.75 2.67 1.52
N TRP A 372 -8.29 1.49 1.83
CA TRP A 372 -9.73 1.24 1.76
C TRP A 372 -10.53 2.22 2.62
N GLN A 373 -10.11 2.52 3.86
CA GLN A 373 -10.77 3.53 4.70
C GLN A 373 -10.85 4.90 3.99
N MET A 374 -9.78 5.32 3.31
CA MET A 374 -9.79 6.57 2.53
C MET A 374 -10.73 6.48 1.33
N THR A 375 -10.82 5.35 0.65
CA THR A 375 -11.80 5.17 -0.45
C THR A 375 -13.25 5.28 0.04
N GLN A 376 -13.54 4.85 1.27
CA GLN A 376 -14.88 5.00 1.86
C GLN A 376 -15.21 6.45 2.18
N GLN A 377 -14.24 7.23 2.66
CA GLN A 377 -14.44 8.64 3.01
C GLN A 377 -14.41 9.57 1.79
N PHE A 378 -13.68 9.19 0.74
CA PHE A 378 -13.50 9.98 -0.49
C PHE A 378 -13.85 9.15 -1.74
N PRO A 379 -15.14 8.83 -1.96
CA PRO A 379 -15.56 7.85 -2.97
C PRO A 379 -15.26 8.24 -4.42
N ALA A 380 -14.96 9.52 -4.69
CA ALA A 380 -14.61 10.02 -6.03
C ALA A 380 -13.11 10.30 -6.23
N ALA A 381 -12.28 10.16 -5.20
CA ALA A 381 -10.87 10.60 -5.24
C ALA A 381 -9.89 9.55 -5.77
N PHE A 382 -10.32 8.29 -5.87
CA PHE A 382 -9.49 7.16 -6.29
C PHE A 382 -10.00 6.57 -7.60
N GLU A 383 -9.10 6.34 -8.54
CA GLU A 383 -9.43 5.73 -9.84
C GLU A 383 -9.71 4.25 -9.70
N PHE A 384 -9.03 3.58 -8.76
CA PHE A 384 -9.26 2.17 -8.48
C PHE A 384 -10.47 1.96 -7.57
N ASN A 385 -11.16 0.84 -7.76
CA ASN A 385 -12.27 0.39 -6.92
C ASN A 385 -11.81 -0.61 -5.84
N GLU A 386 -12.74 -1.10 -5.03
CA GLU A 386 -12.45 -2.07 -3.97
C GLU A 386 -11.94 -3.42 -4.52
N SER A 387 -12.41 -3.85 -5.69
CA SER A 387 -12.01 -5.13 -6.29
C SER A 387 -10.51 -5.14 -6.63
N PHE A 388 -9.96 -3.98 -7.00
CA PHE A 388 -8.51 -3.82 -7.17
C PHE A 388 -7.74 -4.07 -5.87
N LEU A 389 -8.17 -3.46 -4.75
CA LEU A 389 -7.51 -3.64 -3.46
C LEU A 389 -7.59 -5.08 -2.95
N VAL A 390 -8.74 -5.74 -3.12
CA VAL A 390 -8.92 -7.16 -2.78
C VAL A 390 -8.03 -8.04 -3.67
N THR A 391 -7.95 -7.76 -4.97
CA THR A 391 -7.10 -8.49 -5.93
C THR A 391 -5.61 -8.38 -5.55
N VAL A 392 -5.16 -7.20 -5.13
CA VAL A 392 -3.80 -7.00 -4.61
C VAL A 392 -3.53 -7.89 -3.39
N LEU A 393 -4.47 -7.99 -2.45
CA LEU A 393 -4.33 -8.82 -1.25
C LEU A 393 -4.45 -10.33 -1.53
N ASP A 394 -5.28 -10.74 -2.47
CA ASP A 394 -5.35 -12.14 -2.90
C ASP A 394 -4.03 -12.57 -3.53
N HIS A 395 -3.47 -11.70 -4.38
CA HIS A 395 -2.20 -11.99 -5.04
C HIS A 395 -0.96 -11.76 -4.18
N LEU A 396 -1.06 -11.00 -3.08
CA LEU A 396 -0.07 -11.01 -2.00
C LEU A 396 0.20 -12.44 -1.54
N TYR A 397 -0.84 -13.26 -1.33
CA TYR A 397 -0.67 -14.62 -0.82
C TYR A 397 -0.51 -15.67 -1.91
N SER A 398 -1.15 -15.49 -3.07
CA SER A 398 -1.27 -16.53 -4.10
C SER A 398 0.07 -17.11 -4.59
N CYS A 399 1.12 -16.27 -4.63
CA CYS A 399 2.37 -16.57 -5.32
C CYS A 399 2.18 -16.96 -6.79
N LEU A 400 1.13 -16.43 -7.45
CA LEU A 400 0.92 -16.55 -8.90
C LEU A 400 1.83 -15.60 -9.68
N PHE A 401 2.08 -14.41 -9.12
CA PHE A 401 2.91 -13.36 -9.70
C PHE A 401 4.17 -13.13 -8.87
N GLY A 402 5.23 -12.64 -9.51
CA GLY A 402 6.49 -12.30 -8.84
C GLY A 402 6.44 -11.02 -8.01
N THR A 403 5.43 -10.16 -8.21
CA THR A 403 5.37 -8.79 -7.65
C THR A 403 5.60 -8.70 -6.14
N PHE A 404 5.17 -9.69 -5.35
CA PHE A 404 5.33 -9.68 -3.88
C PHE A 404 6.36 -10.68 -3.36
N LEU A 405 7.21 -11.27 -4.22
CA LEU A 405 8.25 -12.19 -3.78
C LEU A 405 9.52 -11.48 -3.27
N TYR A 406 10.36 -12.21 -2.53
CA TYR A 406 11.63 -11.73 -1.96
C TYR A 406 11.49 -10.55 -0.97
N ASN A 407 12.63 -10.01 -0.51
CA ASN A 407 12.66 -9.01 0.58
C ASN A 407 13.32 -7.66 0.20
N SER A 408 13.97 -7.55 -0.96
CA SER A 408 14.58 -6.30 -1.43
C SER A 408 14.68 -6.26 -2.95
N GLU A 409 14.90 -5.06 -3.49
CA GLU A 409 15.19 -4.86 -4.92
C GLU A 409 16.41 -5.69 -5.36
N GLN A 410 17.51 -5.65 -4.59
CA GLN A 410 18.72 -6.43 -4.87
C GLN A 410 18.43 -7.93 -5.04
N GLN A 411 17.64 -8.52 -4.15
CA GLN A 411 17.28 -9.95 -4.25
C GLN A 411 16.51 -10.24 -5.54
N ARG A 412 15.55 -9.38 -5.91
CA ARG A 412 14.73 -9.54 -7.12
C ARG A 412 15.56 -9.42 -8.40
N VAL A 413 16.52 -8.50 -8.41
CA VAL A 413 17.48 -8.34 -9.51
C VAL A 413 18.38 -9.57 -9.62
N LYS A 414 18.98 -10.01 -8.51
CA LYS A 414 19.86 -11.19 -8.45
C LYS A 414 19.16 -12.46 -8.97
N GLU A 415 17.90 -12.62 -8.64
CA GLU A 415 17.09 -13.79 -9.03
C GLU A 415 16.48 -13.66 -10.43
N GLU A 416 16.76 -12.57 -11.14
CA GLU A 416 16.21 -12.23 -12.45
C GLU A 416 14.68 -12.31 -12.51
N LEU A 417 14.03 -11.89 -11.42
CA LEU A 417 12.60 -12.14 -11.21
C LEU A 417 11.71 -11.62 -12.35
N ALA A 418 12.05 -10.45 -12.89
CA ALA A 418 11.31 -9.82 -13.98
C ALA A 418 11.36 -10.62 -15.29
N LYS A 419 12.38 -11.47 -15.48
CA LYS A 419 12.50 -12.36 -16.64
C LYS A 419 11.86 -13.72 -16.39
N ARG A 420 11.78 -14.14 -15.12
CA ARG A 420 11.38 -15.49 -14.70
C ARG A 420 9.96 -15.60 -14.16
N SER A 421 9.23 -14.49 -14.08
CA SER A 421 7.87 -14.47 -13.57
C SER A 421 7.06 -13.34 -14.19
N VAL A 422 5.73 -13.44 -14.04
CA VAL A 422 4.79 -12.41 -14.47
C VAL A 422 4.56 -11.40 -13.33
N SER A 423 4.50 -10.11 -13.65
CA SER A 423 4.06 -9.08 -12.70
C SER A 423 2.53 -9.07 -12.58
N LEU A 424 2.00 -8.90 -11.37
CA LEU A 424 0.58 -8.69 -11.09
C LEU A 424 0.01 -7.54 -11.94
N TRP A 425 0.80 -6.51 -12.19
CA TRP A 425 0.34 -5.35 -12.97
C TRP A 425 0.11 -5.70 -14.44
N SER A 426 0.76 -6.75 -14.96
CA SER A 426 0.50 -7.27 -16.31
C SER A 426 -0.95 -7.77 -16.40
N PHE A 427 -1.39 -8.53 -15.39
CA PHE A 427 -2.76 -9.01 -15.28
C PHE A 427 -3.75 -7.85 -15.09
N VAL A 428 -3.51 -6.99 -14.08
CA VAL A 428 -4.41 -5.87 -13.77
C VAL A 428 -4.59 -4.94 -14.96
N ASN A 429 -3.51 -4.50 -15.60
CA ASN A 429 -3.56 -3.50 -16.67
C ASN A 429 -4.12 -4.07 -17.98
N SER A 430 -4.10 -5.39 -18.15
CA SER A 430 -4.74 -6.05 -19.30
C SER A 430 -6.27 -6.14 -19.18
N GLN A 431 -6.83 -5.87 -18.00
CA GLN A 431 -8.28 -5.85 -17.75
C GLN A 431 -8.68 -4.67 -16.85
N VAL A 432 -8.08 -3.50 -17.09
CA VAL A 432 -8.19 -2.32 -16.22
C VAL A 432 -9.64 -1.90 -15.95
N ASP A 433 -10.55 -2.11 -16.90
CA ASP A 433 -11.98 -1.77 -16.78
C ASP A 433 -12.68 -2.44 -15.59
N GLU A 434 -12.17 -3.58 -15.11
CA GLU A 434 -12.72 -4.26 -13.92
C GLU A 434 -12.36 -3.55 -12.61
N PHE A 435 -11.32 -2.72 -12.66
CA PHE A 435 -10.70 -2.08 -11.52
C PHE A 435 -11.02 -0.59 -11.44
N ILE A 436 -11.66 -0.01 -12.46
CA ILE A 436 -12.02 1.41 -12.48
C ILE A 436 -13.21 1.67 -11.54
N ASN A 437 -13.08 2.74 -10.76
CA ASN A 437 -14.15 3.34 -10.00
C ASN A 437 -14.95 4.30 -10.89
N PRO A 438 -16.24 4.03 -11.18
CA PRO A 438 -17.07 4.90 -12.01
C PRO A 438 -17.28 6.29 -11.43
N LEU A 439 -17.09 6.49 -10.13
CA LEU A 439 -17.23 7.78 -9.47
C LEU A 439 -15.95 8.62 -9.52
N TYR A 440 -14.84 8.07 -10.03
CA TYR A 440 -13.57 8.76 -10.06
C TYR A 440 -13.66 10.08 -10.83
N VAL A 441 -13.17 11.13 -10.18
CA VAL A 441 -12.95 12.45 -10.75
C VAL A 441 -11.51 12.85 -10.47
N HIS A 442 -10.79 13.18 -11.54
CA HIS A 442 -9.43 13.67 -11.43
C HIS A 442 -9.46 15.12 -10.93
N TYR A 443 -9.16 15.32 -9.64
CA TYR A 443 -8.93 16.63 -9.04
C TYR A 443 -7.43 16.86 -8.83
N PRO A 444 -6.74 17.57 -9.75
CA PRO A 444 -5.33 17.88 -9.59
C PRO A 444 -5.09 18.67 -8.29
N ALA A 445 -3.96 18.40 -7.62
CA ALA A 445 -3.48 19.16 -6.46
C ALA A 445 -4.42 19.21 -5.22
N HIS A 446 -5.46 18.36 -5.15
CA HIS A 446 -6.33 18.30 -3.98
C HIS A 446 -5.75 17.36 -2.92
N VAL A 447 -5.46 17.86 -1.71
CA VAL A 447 -4.99 17.03 -0.58
C VAL A 447 -6.17 16.38 0.16
N LEU A 448 -6.04 15.09 0.48
CA LEU A 448 -7.05 14.36 1.26
C LEU A 448 -6.69 14.35 2.75
N LEU A 449 -7.61 14.79 3.59
CA LEU A 449 -7.46 14.78 5.05
C LEU A 449 -8.56 13.88 5.67
N PRO A 450 -8.32 12.55 5.78
CA PRO A 450 -9.34 11.65 6.32
C PRO A 450 -9.62 11.91 7.81
N SER A 451 -10.85 11.63 8.22
CA SER A 451 -11.21 11.50 9.62
C SER A 451 -10.62 10.20 10.19
N VAL A 452 -9.77 10.34 11.20
CA VAL A 452 -9.09 9.22 11.88
C VAL A 452 -9.78 8.81 13.18
N SER A 453 -10.98 9.34 13.44
CA SER A 453 -11.77 8.94 14.60
C SER A 453 -12.34 7.54 14.40
N ILE A 454 -12.32 6.72 15.46
CA ILE A 454 -12.89 5.36 15.46
C ILE A 454 -14.37 5.32 15.00
N ARG A 455 -15.10 6.44 15.15
CA ARG A 455 -16.50 6.57 14.69
C ARG A 455 -16.66 6.61 13.17
N HIS A 456 -15.58 6.90 12.43
CA HIS A 456 -15.59 7.00 10.98
C HIS A 456 -14.83 5.85 10.31
N LEU A 457 -14.06 5.09 11.08
CA LEU A 457 -13.40 3.89 10.59
C LEU A 457 -14.37 2.71 10.67
N GLN A 458 -14.30 1.86 9.66
CA GLN A 458 -15.19 0.70 9.54
C GLN A 458 -14.37 -0.58 9.47
N LEU A 459 -14.92 -1.69 9.93
CA LEU A 459 -14.34 -2.98 9.58
C LEU A 459 -14.56 -3.24 8.10
N TRP A 460 -13.52 -3.64 7.37
CA TRP A 460 -13.60 -3.97 5.96
C TRP A 460 -14.30 -5.32 5.72
N VAL A 461 -15.63 -5.32 5.80
CA VAL A 461 -16.48 -6.53 5.74
C VAL A 461 -16.23 -7.36 4.48
N SER A 462 -16.13 -6.72 3.33
CA SER A 462 -15.88 -7.31 2.00
C SER A 462 -14.50 -7.96 1.85
N TYR A 463 -13.59 -7.78 2.81
CA TYR A 463 -12.34 -8.54 2.90
C TYR A 463 -12.36 -9.54 4.05
N TYR A 464 -12.60 -9.08 5.30
CA TYR A 464 -12.48 -9.93 6.49
C TYR A 464 -13.61 -10.95 6.65
N ILE A 465 -14.80 -10.70 6.07
CA ILE A 465 -16.03 -11.50 6.28
C ILE A 465 -16.57 -12.06 4.94
N ARG A 466 -15.84 -11.89 3.83
CA ARG A 466 -16.27 -12.26 2.46
C ARG A 466 -16.62 -13.75 2.24
N TRP A 467 -16.22 -14.61 3.16
CA TRP A 467 -16.48 -16.04 3.12
C TRP A 467 -17.85 -16.42 3.68
N ASN A 468 -18.51 -15.55 4.43
CA ASN A 468 -19.86 -15.81 4.96
C ASN A 468 -20.91 -15.60 3.85
N PRO A 469 -21.60 -16.65 3.38
CA PRO A 469 -22.59 -16.53 2.30
C PRO A 469 -23.76 -15.59 2.64
N ARG A 470 -24.06 -15.38 3.93
CA ARG A 470 -25.15 -14.50 4.39
C ARG A 470 -24.81 -13.02 4.30
N VAL A 471 -23.52 -12.69 4.29
CA VAL A 471 -23.01 -11.30 4.25
C VAL A 471 -22.58 -10.90 2.84
N ARG A 472 -22.55 -11.87 1.90
CA ARG A 472 -22.26 -11.58 0.50
C ARG A 472 -23.35 -10.69 -0.10
N PRO A 473 -22.99 -9.59 -0.78
CA PRO A 473 -23.94 -8.79 -1.51
C PRO A 473 -24.73 -9.65 -2.50
N GLN A 474 -26.04 -9.45 -2.61
CA GLN A 474 -26.90 -10.20 -3.54
C GLN A 474 -26.49 -10.01 -5.01
N GLN A 475 -25.86 -8.87 -5.33
CA GLN A 475 -25.22 -8.60 -6.62
C GLN A 475 -23.73 -8.36 -6.43
N PRO A 476 -22.85 -8.98 -7.23
CA PRO A 476 -21.43 -8.71 -7.18
C PRO A 476 -21.12 -7.23 -7.44
N VAL A 477 -20.33 -6.60 -6.57
CA VAL A 477 -20.00 -5.18 -6.64
C VAL A 477 -19.38 -4.79 -7.99
N HIS A 478 -18.57 -5.67 -8.59
CA HIS A 478 -17.99 -5.47 -9.91
C HIS A 478 -19.05 -5.34 -11.03
N GLN A 479 -20.14 -6.11 -10.96
CA GLN A 479 -21.21 -6.05 -11.95
C GLN A 479 -21.93 -4.70 -11.86
N ARG A 480 -22.22 -4.26 -10.64
CA ARG A 480 -22.76 -2.92 -10.38
C ARG A 480 -21.84 -1.82 -10.90
N TYR A 481 -20.52 -1.95 -10.74
CA TYR A 481 -19.57 -0.97 -11.29
C TYR A 481 -19.57 -0.96 -12.82
N LYS A 482 -19.61 -2.12 -13.48
CA LYS A 482 -19.73 -2.20 -14.95
C LYS A 482 -21.02 -1.51 -15.45
N GLU A 483 -22.15 -1.75 -14.79
CA GLU A 483 -23.42 -1.07 -15.10
C GLU A 483 -23.34 0.45 -14.90
N LEU A 484 -22.72 0.90 -13.80
CA LEU A 484 -22.52 2.33 -13.52
C LEU A 484 -21.58 2.99 -14.53
N LEU A 485 -20.51 2.32 -14.97
CA LEU A 485 -19.62 2.80 -16.03
C LEU A 485 -20.36 2.96 -17.35
N ALA A 486 -21.15 1.95 -17.75
CA ALA A 486 -21.98 2.04 -18.94
C ALA A 486 -22.98 3.20 -18.85
N LYS A 487 -23.63 3.38 -17.68
CA LYS A 487 -24.57 4.49 -17.47
C LYS A 487 -23.89 5.85 -17.49
N ARG A 488 -22.68 5.97 -16.93
CA ARG A 488 -21.86 7.17 -16.99
C ARG A 488 -21.53 7.53 -18.44
N ALA A 489 -21.10 6.57 -19.25
CA ALA A 489 -20.79 6.79 -20.66
C ALA A 489 -22.01 7.29 -21.46
N GLU A 490 -23.19 6.67 -21.23
CA GLU A 490 -24.46 7.10 -21.83
C GLU A 490 -24.81 8.55 -21.46
N LEU A 491 -24.73 8.88 -20.17
CA LEU A 491 -25.04 10.23 -19.67
C LEU A 491 -24.04 11.27 -20.18
N GLN A 492 -22.75 10.93 -20.24
CA GLN A 492 -21.71 11.82 -20.75
C GLN A 492 -21.96 12.18 -22.22
N LYS A 493 -22.28 11.18 -23.05
CA LYS A 493 -22.65 11.39 -24.46
C LYS A 493 -23.87 12.31 -24.59
N LYS A 494 -24.89 12.12 -23.75
CA LYS A 494 -26.10 12.96 -23.74
C LYS A 494 -25.80 14.41 -23.34
N VAL A 495 -24.88 14.62 -22.38
CA VAL A 495 -24.42 15.96 -22.00
C VAL A 495 -23.72 16.65 -23.17
N GLU A 496 -22.83 15.94 -23.87
CA GLU A 496 -22.11 16.48 -25.04
C GLU A 496 -23.06 16.83 -26.19
N GLU A 497 -24.06 16.00 -26.45
CA GLU A 497 -25.12 16.26 -27.44
C GLU A 497 -25.93 17.51 -27.08
N LEU A 498 -26.40 17.61 -25.84
CA LEU A 498 -27.15 18.77 -25.36
C LEU A 498 -26.32 20.06 -25.37
N GLN A 499 -25.02 19.99 -25.01
CA GLN A 499 -24.11 21.13 -25.09
C GLN A 499 -23.93 21.61 -26.52
N ARG A 500 -23.82 20.67 -27.48
CA ARG A 500 -23.75 21.00 -28.91
C ARG A 500 -25.04 21.63 -29.40
N GLU A 501 -26.20 21.14 -28.98
CA GLU A 501 -27.50 21.75 -29.30
C GLU A 501 -27.63 23.18 -28.77
N VAL A 502 -27.23 23.41 -27.52
CA VAL A 502 -27.22 24.76 -26.92
C VAL A 502 -26.30 25.70 -27.67
N HIS A 503 -25.08 25.23 -28.01
CA HIS A 503 -24.12 26.03 -28.79
C HIS A 503 -24.66 26.38 -30.17
N ASN A 504 -25.29 25.43 -30.87
CA ASN A 504 -25.90 25.64 -32.19
C ASN A 504 -27.10 26.60 -32.13
N ARG A 505 -27.92 26.54 -31.08
CA ARG A 505 -29.02 27.50 -30.88
C ARG A 505 -28.52 28.91 -30.58
N ALA A 506 -27.45 29.03 -29.79
CA ALA A 506 -26.84 30.33 -29.49
C ALA A 506 -26.24 30.98 -30.75
N SER A 507 -25.53 30.23 -31.57
CA SER A 507 -24.97 30.72 -32.85
C SER A 507 -26.05 31.08 -33.87
N ALA A 508 -27.12 30.28 -34.01
CA ALA A 508 -28.26 30.62 -34.87
C ALA A 508 -29.04 31.88 -34.41
N SER A 509 -29.06 32.16 -33.10
CA SER A 509 -29.67 33.40 -32.57
C SER A 509 -28.82 34.65 -32.82
N SER A 510 -27.49 34.49 -32.91
CA SER A 510 -26.56 35.60 -33.22
C SER A 510 -26.61 36.02 -34.68
N GLU A 511 -26.85 35.09 -35.62
CA GLU A 511 -26.96 35.40 -37.05
C GLU A 511 -28.24 36.17 -37.41
N ARG A 512 -29.32 36.03 -36.62
CA ARG A 512 -30.56 36.80 -36.82
C ARG A 512 -30.51 38.23 -36.30
N ALA A 513 -29.49 38.59 -35.50
CA ALA A 513 -29.33 39.95 -34.97
C ALA A 513 -28.50 40.88 -35.88
N GLY A 514 -27.93 40.37 -36.97
CA GLY A 514 -27.11 41.14 -37.91
C GLY A 514 -27.86 41.56 -39.18
N SER A 515 -28.61 42.66 -39.15
CA SER A 515 -29.01 43.45 -40.33
C SER A 515 -29.29 44.91 -39.93
N PRO A 516 -28.97 45.91 -40.79
CA PRO A 516 -28.39 47.17 -40.33
C PRO A 516 -29.40 48.25 -39.93
N THR A 517 -28.92 49.12 -39.06
CA THR A 517 -29.47 50.43 -38.68
C THR A 517 -29.93 51.26 -39.88
N ARG A 518 -31.20 51.70 -39.87
CA ARG A 518 -31.71 52.76 -40.75
C ARG A 518 -31.05 54.09 -40.41
N SER A 519 -30.35 54.64 -41.40
CA SER A 519 -29.79 55.99 -41.46
C SER A 519 -30.88 57.06 -41.32
N ILE A 520 -30.66 58.02 -40.41
CA ILE A 520 -31.44 59.25 -40.26
C ILE A 520 -30.88 60.29 -41.25
N THR A 521 -31.72 60.84 -42.11
CA THR A 521 -31.41 61.98 -42.99
C THR A 521 -31.83 63.30 -42.32
N PRO A 522 -31.05 64.40 -42.43
CA PRO A 522 -31.45 65.69 -41.86
C PRO A 522 -32.31 66.50 -42.85
N VAL A 523 -33.30 67.23 -42.35
CA VAL A 523 -34.00 68.29 -43.09
C VAL A 523 -34.08 69.52 -42.19
N GLN A 524 -33.43 70.60 -42.62
CA GLN A 524 -33.71 71.98 -42.20
C GLN A 524 -34.59 72.63 -43.26
N THR A 525 -35.64 73.37 -42.87
CA THR A 525 -35.75 74.84 -43.05
C THR A 525 -37.10 75.38 -42.56
N PHE A 526 -37.02 76.41 -41.71
CA PHE A 526 -37.76 77.69 -41.66
C PHE A 526 -39.08 77.84 -42.44
N VAL A 527 -40.17 78.19 -41.73
CA VAL A 527 -40.73 79.56 -41.62
C VAL A 527 -41.13 79.78 -40.16
#